data_AF-A0A3E0D9Z3-F1
#
_entry.id   AF-A0A3E0D9Z3-F1
#
_cell.length_a   1.000
_cell.length_b   1.000
_cell.length_c   1.000
_cell.angle_alpha   90.00
_cell.angle_beta   90.00
_cell.angle_gamma   90.00
#
_symmetry.space_group_name_H-M   'P 1'
#
loop_
_entity.id
_entity.type
_entity.pdbx_description
1 polymer ?
#
loop_
_entity_poly.entity_id
_entity_poly.type
_entity_poly.pdbx_seq_one_letter_code
_entity_poly.pdbx_strand_id
1 'polypeptide(L)' 'SIIETAKANGLIPYDYLVKLFEELPKRQANDSLDNLLPWNVQRL' A
#
# COMPACT_ATOMS: atom_id res chain seq x y z
N SER A 1 3.75 11.06 -6.41
CA SER A 1 2.43 10.63 -5.90
C SER A 1 2.51 9.16 -5.52
N ILE A 2 1.82 8.71 -4.46
CA ILE A 2 1.84 7.31 -4.00
C ILE A 2 1.38 6.34 -5.10
N ILE A 3 0.45 6.76 -5.95
CA ILE A 3 -0.06 5.96 -7.08
C ILE A 3 1.01 5.81 -8.17
N GLU A 4 1.72 6.89 -8.51
CA GLU A 4 2.83 6.82 -9.48
C GLU A 4 3.97 5.95 -8.94
N THR A 5 4.26 6.02 -7.64
CA THR A 5 5.26 5.16 -7.00
C THR A 5 4.84 3.69 -6.99
N ALA A 6 3.56 3.39 -6.76
CA ALA A 6 3.05 2.01 -6.87
C ALA A 6 3.21 1.46 -8.28
N LYS A 7 2.85 2.24 -9.31
CA LYS A 7 3.09 1.85 -10.72
C LYS A 7 4.57 1.61 -11.00
N ALA A 8 5.45 2.49 -10.54
CA ALA A 8 6.90 2.35 -10.73
C ALA A 8 7.48 1.10 -10.04
N ASN A 9 6.84 0.60 -8.98
CA ASN A 9 7.18 -0.66 -8.31
C ASN A 9 6.45 -1.89 -8.92
N GLY A 10 5.80 -1.73 -10.07
CA GLY A 10 5.12 -2.83 -10.78
C GLY A 10 3.79 -3.25 -10.15
N LEU A 11 3.24 -2.46 -9.24
CA LEU A 11 1.92 -2.72 -8.65
C LEU A 11 0.80 -2.18 -9.55
N ILE A 12 -0.30 -2.93 -9.59
CA ILE A 12 -1.56 -2.45 -10.17
C ILE A 12 -2.17 -1.45 -9.16
N PRO A 13 -2.38 -0.17 -9.53
CA PRO A 13 -2.85 0.85 -8.59
C PRO A 13 -4.16 0.51 -7.88
N TYR A 14 -5.09 -0.11 -8.60
CA TYR A 14 -6.37 -0.53 -8.05
C TYR A 14 -6.16 -1.53 -6.90
N ASP A 15 -5.44 -2.62 -7.15
CA ASP A 15 -5.18 -3.66 -6.16
C ASP A 15 -4.42 -3.12 -4.94
N TYR A 16 -3.43 -2.25 -5.18
CA TYR A 16 -2.69 -1.59 -4.10
C TYR A 16 -3.60 -0.74 -3.22
N LEU A 17 -4.49 0.07 -3.80
CA LEU A 17 -5.42 0.92 -3.05
C LEU A 17 -6.46 0.09 -2.30
N VAL A 18 -6.97 -0.98 -2.90
CA VAL A 18 -7.89 -1.92 -2.23
C VAL A 18 -7.21 -2.47 -0.97
N LYS A 19 -6.02 -3.04 -1.10
CA LYS A 19 -5.26 -3.56 0.04
C LYS A 19 -4.97 -2.49 1.10
N LEU A 20 -4.58 -1.29 0.65
CA LEU A 20 -4.30 -0.17 1.55
C LEU A 20 -5.55 0.20 2.38
N PHE A 21 -6.71 0.32 1.74
CA PHE A 21 -7.96 0.67 2.43
C PHE A 21 -8.57 -0.45 3.25
N GLU A 22 -8.27 -1.71 2.94
CA GLU A 22 -8.63 -2.85 3.80
C GLU A 22 -7.77 -2.90 5.07
N GLU A 23 -6.48 -2.55 4.97
CA GLU A 23 -5.52 -2.65 6.08
C GLU A 23 -5.51 -1.42 6.99
N LEU A 24 -5.70 -0.21 6.45
CA LEU A 24 -5.67 1.03 7.22
C LEU A 24 -6.65 1.05 8.42
N PRO A 25 -7.93 0.64 8.28
CA PRO A 25 -8.88 0.64 9.40
C PRO A 25 -8.52 -0.33 10.53
N LYS A 26 -7.64 -1.31 10.27
CA LYS A 26 -7.18 -2.30 11.26
C LYS A 26 -6.06 -1.77 12.14
N ARG A 27 -5.51 -0.59 11.84
CA ARG A 27 -4.33 -0.02 12.50
C ARG A 27 -4.70 0.92 13.63
N GLN A 28 -3.85 0.93 14.65
CA GLN A 28 -3.84 1.95 15.69
C GLN A 28 -3.07 3.19 15.24
N ALA A 29 -3.29 4.33 15.91
CA ALA A 29 -2.71 5.62 15.53
C ALA A 29 -1.17 5.65 15.46
N ASN A 30 -0.52 4.74 16.20
CA ASN A 30 0.92 4.60 16.33
C ASN A 30 1.51 3.42 15.56
N ASP A 31 0.68 2.64 14.84
CA ASP A 31 1.19 1.53 14.05
C ASP A 31 1.97 2.04 12.84
N SER A 32 3.11 1.42 12.57
CA SER A 32 3.87 1.70 11.34
C SER A 32 3.07 1.29 10.10
N LEU A 33 3.12 2.15 9.09
CA LEU A 33 2.55 1.90 7.76
C LEU A 33 3.59 1.34 6.78
N ASP A 34 4.81 1.04 7.22
CA ASP A 34 5.92 0.67 6.34
C ASP A 34 5.58 -0.51 5.44
N ASN A 35 4.91 -1.52 5.97
CA ASN A 35 4.49 -2.71 5.20
C ASN A 35 3.36 -2.44 4.19
N LEU A 36 2.73 -1.26 4.25
CA LEU A 36 1.74 -0.80 3.28
C LEU A 36 2.36 0.13 2.23
N LEU A 37 3.64 0.48 2.34
CA LEU A 37 4.30 1.33 1.36
C LEU A 37 4.54 0.59 0.04
N PRO A 38 4.49 1.27 -1.12
CA PRO A 38 4.49 0.61 -2.42
C PRO A 38 5.74 -0.20 -2.75
N TRP A 39 6.87 0.08 -2.09
CA TRP A 39 8.12 -0.68 -2.24
C TRP A 39 8.23 -1.89 -1.29
N ASN A 40 7.32 -2.01 -0.32
CA ASN A 40 7.27 -3.11 0.64
C ASN A 40 6.08 -4.06 0.39
N VAL A 41 5.10 -3.63 -0.40
CA VAL A 41 4.01 -4.50 -0.86
C VAL A 41 4.51 -5.39 -2.00
N GLN A 42 4.52 -6.69 -1.77
CA GLN A 42 4.82 -7.67 -2.82
C GLN A 42 3.68 -7.75 -3.83
N ARG A 43 4.03 -8.06 -5.08
CA ARG A 43 3.06 -8.34 -6.15
C ARG A 43 2.22 -9.55 -5.71
N LEU A 44 0.90 -9.36 -5.66
CA LEU A 44 -0.08 -10.43 -5.47
C LEU A 44 -0.06 -11.40 -6.65
#